data_AF-W4AQI9-F1
#
_entry.id   AF-W4AQI9-F1
#
_cell.length_a   1.000
_cell.length_b   1.000
_cell.length_c   1.000
_cell.angle_alpha   90.00
_cell.angle_beta   90.00
_cell.angle_gamma   90.00
#
_symmetry.space_group_name_H-M   'P 1'
#
loop_
_entity.id
_entity.type
_entity.pdbx_description
1 polymer ?
#
loop_
_entity_poly.entity_id
_entity_poly.type
_entity_poly.pdbx_seq_one_letter_code
_entity_poly.pdbx_strand_id
1 'polypeptide(L)'
;MKMGMPSKSKIFEYWMNWLDKKGIDWGEPCCWACGRFWEDKYDIKKPHATREEIIKNWDNVPLQRCHIVAKQFDGTDEPSNLF
;
A
#
# COMPACT_ATOMS: atom_id res chain seq x y z
N MET A 1 -21.87 11.08 -2.74
CA MET A 1 -20.55 11.77 -2.68
C MET A 1 -19.53 10.86 -3.34
N LYS A 2 -18.76 11.32 -4.34
CA LYS A 2 -17.57 10.58 -4.78
C LYS A 2 -16.59 10.62 -3.61
N MET A 3 -16.36 9.49 -2.95
CA MET A 3 -15.26 9.41 -1.99
C MET A 3 -13.97 9.68 -2.77
N GLY A 4 -13.16 10.62 -2.30
CA GLY A 4 -11.86 10.89 -2.91
C GLY A 4 -10.98 9.64 -2.86
N MET A 5 -10.07 9.50 -3.81
CA MET A 5 -9.15 8.35 -3.86
C MET A 5 -8.41 8.18 -2.51
N PRO A 6 -8.44 7.01 -1.88
CA PRO A 6 -7.85 6.78 -0.56
C PRO A 6 -6.32 6.95 -0.58
N SER A 7 -5.75 7.27 0.59
CA SER A 7 -4.29 7.31 0.76
C SER A 7 -3.66 5.93 0.55
N LYS A 8 -2.36 5.89 0.27
CA LYS A 8 -1.63 4.61 0.11
C LYS A 8 -1.60 3.87 1.44
N SER A 9 -1.45 4.58 2.54
CA SER A 9 -1.60 4.04 3.89
C SER A 9 -2.94 3.34 4.12
N LYS A 10 -4.05 3.91 3.62
CA LYS A 10 -5.39 3.31 3.79
C LYS A 10 -5.58 2.05 2.93
N ILE A 11 -5.03 2.06 1.72
CA ILE A 11 -5.02 0.91 0.83
C ILE A 11 -4.17 -0.21 1.45
N PHE A 12 -2.96 0.11 1.90
CA PHE A 12 -2.08 -0.81 2.60
C PHE A 12 -2.75 -1.41 3.84
N GLU A 13 -3.34 -0.57 4.70
CA GLU A 13 -4.04 -1.01 5.91
C GLU A 13 -5.13 -2.05 5.61
N TYR A 14 -5.91 -1.85 4.53
CA TYR A 14 -6.93 -2.81 4.09
C TYR A 14 -6.32 -4.17 3.71
N TRP A 15 -5.17 -4.16 3.03
CA TRP A 15 -4.52 -5.37 2.51
C TRP A 15 -3.54 -6.04 3.47
N MET A 16 -3.23 -5.47 4.65
CA MET A 16 -2.22 -6.00 5.59
C MET A 16 -2.36 -7.51 5.86
N ASN A 17 -3.56 -7.98 6.17
CA ASN A 17 -3.80 -9.40 6.46
C ASN A 17 -3.56 -10.32 5.24
N TRP A 18 -3.76 -9.80 4.03
CA TRP A 18 -3.47 -10.53 2.80
C TRP A 18 -1.97 -10.51 2.49
N LEU A 19 -1.30 -9.38 2.73
CA LEU A 19 0.15 -9.20 2.58
C LEU A 19 0.94 -10.09 3.55
N ASP A 20 0.48 -10.24 4.80
CA ASP A 20 1.05 -11.18 5.78
C ASP A 20 1.09 -12.60 5.25
N LYS A 21 -0.01 -13.06 4.67
CA LYS A 21 -0.12 -14.41 4.09
C LYS A 21 0.80 -14.60 2.87
N LYS A 22 1.29 -13.50 2.29
CA LYS A 22 2.26 -13.49 1.19
C LYS A 22 3.71 -13.31 1.66
N GLY A 23 3.94 -13.09 2.95
CA GLY A 23 5.28 -12.87 3.50
C GLY A 23 5.91 -11.55 3.06
N ILE A 24 5.09 -10.54 2.76
CA ILE A 24 5.59 -9.19 2.43
C ILE A 24 6.00 -8.48 3.72
N ASP A 25 7.23 -7.97 3.77
CA ASP A 25 7.68 -7.12 4.86
C ASP A 25 6.99 -5.76 4.79
N TRP A 26 6.22 -5.44 5.83
CA TRP A 26 5.53 -4.16 5.95
C TRP A 26 6.46 -2.96 6.10
N GLY A 27 7.66 -3.20 6.63
CA GLY A 27 8.70 -2.21 6.85
C GLY A 27 9.44 -1.81 5.56
N GLU A 28 9.26 -2.56 4.47
CA GLU A 28 9.96 -2.36 3.19
C GLU A 28 8.93 -2.12 2.06
N PRO A 29 8.42 -0.87 1.90
CA PRO A 29 7.41 -0.58 0.91
C PRO A 29 7.86 -0.93 -0.52
N CYS A 30 7.08 -1.80 -1.18
CA CYS A 30 7.38 -2.30 -2.52
C CYS A 30 6.14 -2.36 -3.41
N CYS A 31 6.35 -2.51 -4.72
CA CYS A 31 5.24 -2.76 -5.65
C CYS A 31 4.74 -4.20 -5.50
N TRP A 32 3.48 -4.40 -5.11
CA TRP A 32 2.92 -5.75 -4.89
C TRP A 32 2.77 -6.59 -6.17
N ALA A 33 2.75 -5.95 -7.34
CA ALA A 33 2.63 -6.64 -8.62
C ALA A 33 3.97 -7.17 -9.14
N CYS A 34 5.07 -6.43 -8.96
CA CYS A 34 6.38 -6.80 -9.51
C CYS A 34 7.48 -7.01 -8.48
N GLY A 35 7.19 -6.76 -7.19
CA GLY A 35 8.16 -6.88 -6.10
C GLY A 35 9.29 -5.85 -6.16
N ARG A 36 9.18 -4.79 -6.97
CA ARG A 36 10.25 -3.78 -7.05
C ARG A 36 10.25 -2.91 -5.80
N PHE A 37 11.42 -2.78 -5.20
CA PHE A 37 11.74 -1.93 -4.05
C PHE A 37 12.46 -0.64 -4.49
N TRP A 38 12.69 0.28 -3.57
CA TRP A 38 13.41 1.54 -3.78
C TRP A 38 14.71 1.57 -2.98
N GLU A 39 15.49 0.50 -3.11
CA GLU A 39 16.64 0.26 -2.23
C GLU A 39 16.17 0.34 -0.77
N ASP A 40 16.94 0.97 0.12
CA ASP A 40 16.62 1.12 1.54
C ASP A 40 16.04 2.50 1.89
N LYS A 41 15.69 3.30 0.86
CA LYS A 41 15.34 4.73 1.02
C LYS A 41 14.06 4.93 1.83
N TYR A 42 13.08 4.05 1.65
CA TYR A 42 11.79 4.11 2.30
C TYR A 42 11.63 3.02 3.36
N ASP A 43 12.69 2.28 3.67
CA ASP A 43 12.61 1.20 4.63
C ASP A 43 12.54 1.75 6.05
N ILE A 44 11.80 1.05 6.89
CA ILE A 44 11.70 1.37 8.31
C ILE A 44 12.91 0.79 9.02
N LYS A 45 13.89 1.65 9.26
CA LYS A 45 15.14 1.31 9.97
C LYS A 45 14.99 1.29 11.50
N LYS A 46 13.78 1.49 12.02
CA LYS A 46 13.48 1.52 13.46
C LYS A 46 12.99 0.12 13.90
N PRO A 47 13.76 -0.64 14.69
CA PRO A 47 13.36 -1.99 15.14
C PRO A 47 12.08 -2.02 15.98
N HIS A 48 11.70 -0.89 16.56
CA HIS A 48 10.52 -0.74 17.41
C HIS A 48 9.48 0.20 16.79
N ALA A 49 9.45 0.31 15.47
CA ALA A 49 8.45 1.11 14.78
C ALA A 49 7.04 0.65 15.16
N THR A 50 6.16 1.60 15.45
CA THR A 50 4.76 1.26 15.72
C THR A 50 4.05 0.89 14.42
N ARG A 51 2.92 0.20 14.55
CA ARG A 51 2.07 -0.14 13.41
C ARG A 51 1.62 1.12 12.65
N GLU A 52 1.34 2.21 13.35
CA GLU A 52 0.94 3.48 12.74
C GLU A 52 2.10 4.13 11.97
N GLU A 53 3.34 4.05 12.48
CA GLU A 53 4.53 4.50 11.74
C GLU A 53 4.71 3.69 10.45
N ILE A 54 4.55 2.37 10.55
CA ILE A 54 4.57 1.45 9.41
C ILE A 54 3.53 1.86 8.36
N ILE A 55 2.27 1.94 8.76
CA ILE A 55 1.17 2.28 7.85
C ILE A 55 1.37 3.65 7.20
N LYS A 56 1.79 4.67 7.96
CA LYS A 56 2.02 6.03 7.42
C LYS A 56 3.18 6.09 6.44
N ASN A 57 4.21 5.26 6.62
CA ASN A 57 5.37 5.28 5.74
C ASN A 57 5.02 4.91 4.28
N TRP A 58 3.98 4.09 4.08
CA TRP A 58 3.47 3.74 2.75
C TRP A 58 2.94 4.95 1.96
N ASP A 59 2.65 6.10 2.60
CA ASP A 59 2.31 7.33 1.89
C ASP A 59 3.54 8.01 1.24
N ASN A 60 4.75 7.72 1.71
CA ASN A 60 5.99 8.40 1.27
C ASN A 60 6.64 7.76 0.04
N VAL A 61 6.45 6.46 -0.17
CA VAL A 61 7.01 5.74 -1.31
C VAL A 61 6.32 6.19 -2.61
N PRO A 62 7.04 6.34 -3.74
CA PRO A 62 6.46 6.81 -5.01
C PRO A 62 5.68 5.71 -5.76
N LEU A 63 4.94 4.88 -5.02
CA LEU A 63 4.00 3.92 -5.58
C LEU A 63 2.80 4.63 -6.19
N GLN A 64 2.34 4.11 -7.33
CA GLN A 64 1.07 4.50 -7.92
C GLN A 64 -0.06 3.70 -7.31
N ARG A 65 -1.25 4.30 -7.18
CA ARG A 65 -2.48 3.61 -6.78
C ARG A 65 -3.16 3.11 -8.04
N CYS A 66 -3.30 1.81 -8.19
CA CYS A 66 -3.82 1.15 -9.38
C CYS A 66 -5.14 0.45 -9.08
N HIS A 67 -6.14 0.63 -9.95
CA HIS A 67 -7.40 -0.09 -9.84
C HIS A 67 -7.26 -1.53 -10.33
N ILE A 68 -7.73 -2.49 -9.54
CA ILE A 68 -7.82 -3.91 -9.94
C ILE A 68 -8.84 -4.04 -11.08
N VAL A 69 -10.06 -3.55 -10.86
CA VAL A 69 -11.05 -3.34 -11.91
C VAL A 69 -10.92 -1.90 -12.38
N ALA A 70 -10.60 -1.68 -13.66
CA ALA A 70 -10.41 -0.34 -14.20
C ALA A 70 -11.69 0.51 -14.13
N LYS A 71 -11.55 1.84 -13.98
CA LYS A 71 -12.69 2.77 -13.94
C LYS A 71 -13.61 2.71 -15.15
N GLN A 72 -13.09 2.36 -16.32
CA GLN A 72 -13.89 2.19 -17.55
C GLN A 72 -14.85 0.98 -17.48
N PHE A 73 -14.60 0.05 -16.56
CA PHE A 73 -15.42 -1.12 -16.26
C PHE A 73 -16.06 -1.01 -14.87
N ASP A 74 -16.43 0.21 -14.47
CA ASP A 74 -17.09 0.52 -13.19
C ASP A 74 -16.27 0.21 -11.93
N GLY A 75 -14.94 0.16 -12.06
CA GLY A 75 -14.02 0.09 -10.92
C GLY A 75 -14.18 1.24 -9.93
N THR A 76 -14.31 0.90 -8.64
CA THR A 76 -14.49 1.88 -7.56
C THR A 76 -13.16 2.37 -6.99
N ASP A 77 -13.18 3.53 -6.33
CA ASP A 77 -12.04 4.04 -5.54
C ASP A 77 -11.98 3.42 -4.12
N GLU A 78 -12.67 2.31 -3.87
CA GLU A 78 -12.61 1.63 -2.57
C GLU A 78 -11.24 0.95 -2.37
N PRO A 79 -10.71 0.89 -1.13
CA PRO A 79 -9.44 0.23 -0.84
C PRO A 79 -9.37 -1.22 -1.35
N SER A 80 -10.51 -1.93 -1.37
CA SER A 80 -10.62 -3.29 -1.87
C SER A 80 -10.43 -3.44 -3.38
N ASN A 81 -10.52 -2.36 -4.14
CA ASN A 81 -10.29 -2.33 -5.58
C ASN A 81 -8.99 -1.60 -5.96
N LEU A 82 -8.14 -1.26 -4.98
CA LEU A 82 -6.91 -0.53 -5.20
C LEU A 82 -5.70 -1.32 -4.70
N PHE A 83 -4.62 -1.27 -5.46
CA PHE A 83 -3.27 -1.70 -5.08
C PHE A 83 -2.29 -0.54 -5.15
#